data_AF-A0A4Y3JA60-F1
#
_entry.id   AF-A0A4Y3JA60-F1
#
_cell.length_a   1.000
_cell.length_b   1.000
_cell.length_c   1.000
_cell.angle_alpha   90.00
_cell.angle_beta   90.00
_cell.angle_gamma   90.00
#
_symmetry.space_group_name_H-M   'P 1'
#
loop_
_entity.id
_entity.type
_entity.pdbx_description
1 polymer ?
#
loop_
_entity_poly.entity_id
_entity_poly.type
_entity_poly.pdbx_seq_one_letter_code
_entity_poly.pdbx_strand_id
1 'polypeptide(L)'
;MFKLNISTQACMQASLPISLDVAEYLKTRLQNAEVKRDELLKTIGYPVGVGSNSGFLNSVYNFANAILTESKAESFRVQIEAIPAQQKLNVFKGKDEKPDDGRMVVVFFADQTIEADVIYCTACKEWHSVKGNLKQNNIHQWVYADDFYNLLKFAEFPQAKTNKDEVPEKLVKLLLLKTLLSAATSSSDGSHIKFH
;
A
#
# COMPACT_ATOMS: atom_id res chain seq x y z
N MET A 1 -10.60 9.77 4.37
CA MET A 1 -11.09 10.33 3.08
C MET A 1 -11.75 9.20 2.31
N PHE A 2 -12.81 9.46 1.56
CA PHE A 2 -13.54 8.42 0.82
C PHE A 2 -13.56 8.77 -0.67
N LYS A 3 -13.89 7.79 -1.51
CA LYS A 3 -14.21 8.00 -2.92
C LYS A 3 -15.56 7.39 -3.25
N LEU A 4 -16.36 8.13 -4.02
CA LEU A 4 -17.54 7.64 -4.69
C LEU A 4 -17.13 7.14 -6.07
N ASN A 5 -17.34 5.87 -6.34
CA ASN A 5 -17.12 5.24 -7.64
C ASN A 5 -18.47 5.03 -8.33
N ILE A 6 -18.54 5.38 -9.61
CA ILE A 6 -19.65 5.02 -10.49
C ILE A 6 -19.05 4.31 -11.70
N SER A 7 -19.49 3.09 -11.96
CA SER A 7 -19.01 2.28 -13.07
C SER A 7 -20.16 1.65 -13.87
N THR A 8 -19.87 1.25 -15.09
CA THR A 8 -20.79 0.47 -15.94
C THR A 8 -20.22 -0.93 -16.14
N GLN A 9 -21.06 -1.87 -16.59
CA GLN A 9 -20.59 -3.20 -16.98
C GLN A 9 -19.64 -3.16 -18.20
N ALA A 10 -19.67 -2.07 -18.98
CA ALA A 10 -18.92 -1.88 -20.22
C ALA A 10 -17.63 -1.04 -20.04
N CYS A 11 -16.91 -1.25 -18.95
CA CYS A 11 -15.57 -0.70 -18.66
C CYS A 11 -15.46 0.78 -18.25
N MET A 12 -16.54 1.56 -18.25
CA MET A 12 -16.47 2.93 -17.71
C MET A 12 -16.36 2.88 -16.18
N GLN A 13 -15.39 3.58 -15.62
CA GLN A 13 -15.26 3.79 -14.18
C GLN A 13 -14.82 5.23 -13.92
N ALA A 14 -15.59 5.94 -13.11
CA ALA A 14 -15.30 7.30 -12.69
C ALA A 14 -15.30 7.36 -11.16
N SER A 15 -14.44 8.20 -10.59
CA SER A 15 -14.28 8.33 -9.14
C SER A 15 -14.26 9.80 -8.72
N LEU A 16 -14.97 10.12 -7.64
CA LEU A 16 -14.98 11.44 -7.00
C LEU A 16 -14.51 11.31 -5.54
N PRO A 17 -13.43 12.00 -5.12
CA PRO A 17 -13.09 12.12 -3.71
C PRO A 17 -14.18 12.86 -2.94
N ILE A 18 -14.60 12.30 -1.80
CA ILE A 18 -15.66 12.85 -0.95
C ILE A 18 -15.24 12.86 0.53
N SER A 19 -15.83 13.78 1.29
CA SER A 19 -15.65 13.87 2.74
C SER A 19 -16.32 12.70 3.46
N LEU A 20 -16.02 12.53 4.76
CA LEU A 20 -16.69 11.53 5.61
C LEU A 20 -18.20 11.78 5.66
N ASP A 21 -18.62 13.02 5.89
CA ASP A 21 -20.04 13.39 6.02
C ASP A 21 -20.84 13.05 4.74
N VAL A 22 -20.27 13.33 3.57
CA VAL A 22 -20.87 12.96 2.27
C VAL A 22 -20.94 11.44 2.13
N ALA A 23 -19.89 10.72 2.52
CA ALA A 23 -19.84 9.27 2.44
C ALA A 23 -20.90 8.63 3.36
N GLU A 24 -21.05 9.10 4.59
CA GLU A 24 -22.07 8.62 5.53
C GLU A 24 -23.47 8.90 5.04
N TYR A 25 -23.72 10.11 4.52
CA TYR A 25 -25.00 10.46 3.91
C TYR A 25 -25.35 9.52 2.76
N LEU A 26 -24.42 9.29 1.83
CA LEU A 26 -24.68 8.45 0.65
C LEU A 26 -24.78 6.96 0.98
N LYS A 27 -24.02 6.45 1.97
CA LYS A 27 -24.10 5.04 2.41
C LYS A 27 -25.50 4.65 2.85
N THR A 28 -26.24 5.55 3.50
CA THR A 28 -27.61 5.27 3.95
C THR A 28 -28.59 5.07 2.79
N ARG A 29 -28.29 5.63 1.62
CA ARG A 29 -29.14 5.64 0.43
C ARG A 29 -28.73 4.61 -0.62
N LEU A 30 -27.43 4.36 -0.75
CA LEU A 30 -26.85 3.41 -1.71
C LEU A 30 -26.83 1.99 -1.13
N GLN A 31 -28.01 1.48 -0.75
CA GLN A 31 -28.16 0.13 -0.20
C GLN A 31 -28.00 -0.95 -1.27
N ASN A 32 -28.29 -0.61 -2.53
CA ASN A 32 -28.14 -1.49 -3.69
C ASN A 32 -26.87 -1.13 -4.46
N ALA A 33 -26.06 -2.14 -4.81
CA ALA A 33 -24.82 -1.95 -5.55
C ALA A 33 -25.06 -1.51 -7.00
N GLU A 34 -26.23 -1.80 -7.56
CA GLU A 34 -26.61 -1.45 -8.93
C GLU A 34 -27.84 -0.53 -8.91
N VAL A 35 -27.73 0.59 -9.63
CA VAL A 35 -28.72 1.67 -9.68
C VAL A 35 -29.07 1.91 -11.15
N LYS A 36 -30.36 2.00 -11.47
CA LYS A 36 -30.81 2.31 -12.82
C LYS A 36 -30.47 3.75 -13.19
N ARG A 37 -30.27 4.00 -14.47
CA ARG A 37 -29.92 5.31 -15.01
C ARG A 37 -30.86 6.44 -14.57
N ASP A 38 -32.15 6.20 -14.68
CA ASP A 38 -33.22 7.14 -14.32
C ASP A 38 -33.35 7.33 -12.80
N GLU A 39 -32.87 6.37 -12.01
CA GLU A 39 -32.89 6.41 -10.55
C GLU A 39 -31.60 6.98 -9.93
N LEU A 40 -30.52 7.13 -10.70
CA LEU A 40 -29.21 7.50 -10.18
C LEU A 40 -29.24 8.81 -9.38
N LEU A 41 -29.74 9.88 -9.99
CA LEU A 41 -29.84 11.20 -9.35
C LEU A 41 -30.78 11.16 -8.13
N LYS A 42 -31.89 10.42 -8.23
CA LYS A 42 -32.85 10.28 -7.13
C LYS A 42 -32.24 9.56 -5.92
N THR A 43 -31.47 8.50 -6.19
CA THR A 43 -30.82 7.68 -5.17
C THR A 43 -29.77 8.48 -4.40
N ILE A 44 -28.99 9.33 -5.08
CA ILE A 44 -28.04 10.25 -4.43
C ILE A 44 -28.71 11.48 -3.77
N GLY A 45 -30.04 11.59 -3.87
CA GLY A 45 -30.85 12.59 -3.15
C GLY A 45 -31.16 13.87 -3.93
N TYR A 46 -31.25 13.81 -5.26
CA TYR A 46 -31.70 14.90 -6.11
C TYR A 46 -33.17 14.70 -6.57
N PRO A 47 -33.98 15.75 -6.76
CA PRO A 47 -33.68 17.16 -6.47
C PRO A 47 -33.60 17.43 -4.97
N VAL A 48 -32.91 18.50 -4.64
CA VAL A 48 -32.76 19.00 -3.28
C VAL A 48 -34.12 19.49 -2.78
N GLY A 49 -34.57 18.98 -1.63
CA GLY A 49 -35.80 19.47 -0.98
C GLY A 49 -35.69 20.94 -0.58
N VAL A 50 -36.79 21.68 -0.69
CA VAL A 50 -36.86 23.12 -0.35
C VAL A 50 -36.44 23.32 1.12
N GLY A 51 -35.46 24.19 1.37
CA GLY A 51 -34.90 24.45 2.70
C GLY A 51 -33.69 23.59 3.10
N SER A 52 -33.27 22.65 2.26
CA SER A 52 -32.05 21.87 2.49
C SER A 52 -30.80 22.66 2.11
N ASN A 53 -29.85 22.78 3.05
CA ASN A 53 -28.53 23.37 2.80
C ASN A 53 -27.61 22.33 2.11
N SER A 54 -28.02 21.83 0.96
CA SER A 54 -27.34 20.74 0.25
C SER A 54 -26.15 21.20 -0.60
N GLY A 55 -25.63 22.41 -0.38
CA GLY A 55 -24.45 22.91 -1.11
C GLY A 55 -23.28 21.93 -1.04
N PHE A 56 -23.20 21.14 0.04
CA PHE A 56 -22.20 20.10 0.23
C PHE A 56 -22.31 18.89 -0.73
N LEU A 57 -23.46 18.68 -1.40
CA LEU A 57 -23.66 17.61 -2.38
C LEU A 57 -23.54 18.07 -3.84
N ASN A 58 -23.34 19.37 -4.09
CA ASN A 58 -23.26 19.90 -5.46
C ASN A 58 -22.17 19.22 -6.29
N SER A 59 -21.02 18.92 -5.68
CA SER A 59 -19.94 18.17 -6.35
C SER A 59 -20.38 16.77 -6.77
N VAL A 60 -21.15 16.08 -5.92
CA VAL A 60 -21.70 14.75 -6.19
C VAL A 60 -22.73 14.79 -7.31
N TYR A 61 -23.62 15.79 -7.30
CA TYR A 61 -24.64 15.95 -8.34
C TYR A 61 -24.02 16.29 -9.70
N ASN A 62 -23.07 17.22 -9.74
CA ASN A 62 -22.35 17.57 -10.95
C ASN A 62 -21.59 16.37 -11.52
N PHE A 63 -20.93 15.60 -10.65
CA PHE A 63 -20.24 14.38 -11.03
C PHE A 63 -21.17 13.32 -11.62
N ALA A 64 -22.29 13.03 -10.96
CA ALA A 64 -23.27 12.07 -11.47
C ALA A 64 -23.90 12.53 -12.79
N ASN A 65 -24.17 13.82 -12.94
CA ASN A 65 -24.73 14.39 -14.17
C ASN A 65 -23.73 14.32 -15.34
N ALA A 66 -22.44 14.55 -15.09
CA ALA A 66 -21.40 14.37 -16.09
C ALA A 66 -21.36 12.92 -16.58
N ILE A 67 -21.39 11.94 -15.67
CA ILE A 67 -21.44 10.51 -16.02
C ILE A 67 -22.69 10.17 -16.84
N LEU A 68 -23.86 10.68 -16.46
CA LEU A 68 -25.10 10.48 -17.22
C LEU A 68 -25.00 11.09 -18.62
N THR A 69 -24.29 12.20 -18.78
CA THR A 69 -24.10 12.84 -20.08
C THR A 69 -23.13 12.04 -20.97
N GLU A 70 -22.06 11.49 -20.40
CA GLU A 70 -21.02 10.76 -21.13
C GLU A 70 -21.37 9.30 -21.42
N SER A 71 -22.19 8.66 -20.57
CA SER A 71 -22.55 7.26 -20.68
C SER A 71 -23.97 7.05 -21.18
N LYS A 72 -24.17 6.03 -22.03
CA LYS A 72 -25.51 5.55 -22.44
C LYS A 72 -25.95 4.28 -21.70
N ALA A 73 -25.24 3.86 -20.66
CA ALA A 73 -25.59 2.66 -19.91
C ALA A 73 -26.94 2.78 -19.19
N GLU A 74 -27.69 1.67 -19.15
CA GLU A 74 -28.99 1.57 -18.47
C GLU A 74 -28.86 1.39 -16.96
N SER A 75 -27.75 0.79 -16.50
CA SER A 75 -27.45 0.60 -15.09
C SER A 75 -26.02 1.00 -14.76
N PHE A 76 -25.84 1.44 -13.52
CA PHE A 76 -24.57 1.84 -12.95
C PHE A 76 -24.32 1.08 -11.67
N ARG A 77 -23.07 0.68 -11.45
CA ARG A 77 -22.61 0.22 -10.15
C ARG A 77 -22.08 1.41 -9.37
N VAL A 78 -22.62 1.63 -8.18
CA VAL A 78 -22.25 2.78 -7.34
C VAL A 78 -21.67 2.26 -6.04
N GLN A 79 -20.45 2.66 -5.72
CA GLN A 79 -19.71 2.16 -4.56
C GLN A 79 -19.01 3.28 -3.83
N ILE A 80 -18.98 3.20 -2.51
CA ILE A 80 -18.19 4.10 -1.66
C ILE A 80 -17.05 3.30 -1.07
N GLU A 81 -15.83 3.73 -1.35
CA GLU A 81 -14.63 3.09 -0.83
C GLU A 81 -13.89 4.08 0.07
N ALA A 82 -13.39 3.57 1.21
CA ALA A 82 -12.41 4.32 1.98
C ALA A 82 -11.14 4.45 1.15
N ILE A 83 -10.60 5.67 1.05
CA ILE A 83 -9.24 5.87 0.55
C ILE A 83 -8.34 5.56 1.74
N PRO A 84 -7.55 4.47 1.71
CA PRO A 84 -6.61 4.19 2.79
C PRO A 84 -5.73 5.42 2.95
N ALA A 85 -5.57 5.91 4.18
CA ALA A 85 -4.51 6.87 4.44
C ALA A 85 -3.21 6.20 3.98
N GLN A 86 -2.52 6.79 3.00
CA GLN A 86 -1.16 6.36 2.72
C GLN A 86 -0.42 6.45 4.07
N GLN A 87 0.02 5.30 4.60
CA GLN A 87 0.83 5.30 5.80
C GLN A 87 2.03 6.18 5.50
N LYS A 88 2.08 7.36 6.14
CA LYS A 88 3.24 8.22 6.06
C LYS A 88 4.31 7.53 6.87
N LEU A 89 5.35 7.08 6.19
CA LEU A 89 6.55 6.58 6.84
C LEU A 89 7.19 7.76 7.57
N ASN A 90 7.37 7.64 8.89
CA ASN A 90 8.13 8.62 9.64
C ASN A 90 9.61 8.39 9.32
N VAL A 91 10.18 9.32 8.56
CA VAL A 91 11.59 9.29 8.15
C VAL A 91 12.37 10.28 9.00
N PHE A 92 13.37 9.75 9.70
CA PHE A 92 14.23 10.47 10.62
C PHE A 92 15.57 10.76 9.95
N LYS A 93 16.20 11.88 10.30
CA LYS A 93 17.38 12.39 9.56
C LYS A 93 18.67 12.21 10.36
N GLY A 94 19.65 11.61 9.69
CA GLY A 94 21.00 11.49 10.21
C GLY A 94 21.12 10.59 11.44
N LYS A 95 22.32 10.55 12.01
CA LYS A 95 22.64 9.72 13.19
C LYS A 95 22.24 10.34 14.51
N ASP A 96 21.96 11.65 14.55
CA ASP A 96 21.82 12.41 15.80
C ASP A 96 20.41 12.24 16.39
N GLU A 97 19.41 12.09 15.52
CA GLU A 97 18.07 11.64 15.90
C GLU A 97 18.13 10.15 16.25
N LYS A 98 17.82 9.82 17.51
CA LYS A 98 17.95 8.46 18.04
C LYS A 98 16.59 7.77 18.07
N PRO A 99 16.51 6.50 17.67
CA PRO A 99 15.29 5.72 17.85
C PRO A 99 15.04 5.41 19.33
N ASP A 100 13.82 5.02 19.63
CA ASP A 100 13.47 4.49 20.95
C ASP A 100 14.33 3.25 21.27
N ASP A 101 14.67 3.09 22.54
CA ASP A 101 15.54 2.01 23.01
C ASP A 101 14.97 0.63 22.64
N GLY A 102 15.84 -0.23 22.10
CA GLY A 102 15.47 -1.60 21.70
C GLY A 102 14.61 -1.72 20.43
N ARG A 103 14.26 -0.63 19.75
CA ARG A 103 13.53 -0.70 18.47
C ARG A 103 14.48 -0.89 17.30
N MET A 104 14.09 -1.81 16.41
CA MET A 104 14.80 -2.04 15.15
C MET A 104 14.46 -0.98 14.13
N VAL A 105 15.48 -0.56 13.39
CA VAL A 105 15.38 0.45 12.33
C VAL A 105 16.03 -0.04 11.06
N VAL A 106 15.56 0.51 9.94
CA VAL A 106 16.21 0.40 8.63
C VAL A 106 16.95 1.72 8.39
N VAL A 107 18.25 1.61 8.12
CA VAL A 107 19.16 2.73 7.92
C VAL A 107 19.48 2.88 6.45
N PHE A 108 19.37 4.11 5.96
CA PHE A 108 19.77 4.52 4.62
C PHE A 108 21.04 5.35 4.72
N PHE A 109 22.09 4.91 4.04
CA PHE A 109 23.36 5.61 4.02
C PHE A 109 23.45 6.60 2.86
N ALA A 110 24.35 7.58 2.97
CA ALA A 110 24.60 8.58 1.95
C ALA A 110 25.11 7.98 0.62
N ASP A 111 25.69 6.78 0.65
CA ASP A 111 26.12 6.01 -0.53
C ASP A 111 24.98 5.19 -1.15
N GLN A 112 23.73 5.44 -0.74
CA GLN A 112 22.51 4.76 -1.20
C GLN A 112 22.41 3.28 -0.79
N THR A 113 23.30 2.81 0.10
CA THR A 113 23.16 1.48 0.69
C THR A 113 22.12 1.47 1.80
N ILE A 114 21.51 0.30 2.03
CA ILE A 114 20.46 0.09 3.03
C ILE A 114 20.90 -1.04 3.96
N GLU A 115 20.75 -0.83 5.26
CA GLU A 115 20.97 -1.85 6.27
C GLU A 115 19.74 -1.99 7.17
N ALA A 116 19.27 -3.23 7.33
CA ALA A 116 18.17 -3.60 8.19
C ALA A 116 18.69 -4.24 9.48
N ASP A 117 17.79 -4.48 10.43
CA ASP A 117 18.09 -5.08 11.74
C ASP A 117 19.14 -4.28 12.53
N VAL A 118 19.06 -2.95 12.43
CA VAL A 118 19.93 -2.03 13.16
C VAL A 118 19.23 -1.60 14.45
N ILE A 119 19.99 -1.53 15.55
CA ILE A 119 19.52 -0.99 16.82
C ILE A 119 20.45 0.11 17.30
N TYR A 120 19.91 1.12 17.98
CA TYR A 120 20.71 2.04 18.78
C TYR A 120 20.74 1.53 20.22
N CYS A 121 21.92 1.21 20.74
CA CYS A 121 22.09 0.79 22.12
C CYS A 121 22.34 2.02 23.00
N THR A 122 21.40 2.34 23.89
CA THR A 122 21.53 3.47 24.83
C THR A 122 22.68 3.29 25.82
N ALA A 123 22.99 2.05 26.23
CA ALA A 123 24.10 1.75 27.13
C ALA A 123 25.48 1.96 26.49
N CYS A 124 25.67 1.48 25.25
CA CYS A 124 26.92 1.66 24.49
C CYS A 124 27.01 3.07 23.86
N LYS A 125 25.88 3.77 23.72
CA LYS A 125 25.73 5.00 22.93
C LYS A 125 26.09 4.84 21.46
N GLU A 126 25.98 3.62 20.93
CA GLU A 126 26.40 3.23 19.59
C GLU A 126 25.29 2.52 18.80
N TRP A 127 25.41 2.58 17.47
CA TRP A 127 24.56 1.82 16.55
C TRP A 127 25.17 0.45 16.29
N HIS A 128 24.36 -0.60 16.41
CA HIS A 128 24.78 -1.99 16.17
C HIS A 128 23.93 -2.60 15.05
N SER A 129 24.57 -3.41 14.20
CA SER A 129 23.87 -4.36 13.34
C SER A 129 24.42 -5.77 13.53
N VAL A 130 23.66 -6.75 13.04
CA VAL A 130 24.08 -8.16 13.00
C VAL A 130 25.35 -8.35 12.18
N LYS A 131 25.62 -7.47 11.21
CA LYS A 131 26.80 -7.53 10.33
C LYS A 131 28.04 -6.86 10.92
N GLY A 132 27.93 -6.24 12.10
CA GLY A 132 29.02 -5.62 12.83
C GLY A 132 28.91 -4.10 12.90
N ASN A 133 30.05 -3.42 12.73
CA ASN A 133 30.15 -1.97 12.95
C ASN A 133 29.47 -1.18 11.83
N LEU A 134 28.53 -0.32 12.21
CA LEU A 134 27.88 0.61 11.29
C LEU A 134 28.76 1.82 10.97
N LYS A 135 28.73 2.28 9.71
CA LYS A 135 29.30 3.57 9.31
C LYS A 135 28.42 4.73 9.78
N GLN A 136 28.35 4.97 11.08
CA GLN A 136 27.41 5.91 11.69
C GLN A 136 27.45 7.32 11.07
N ASN A 137 28.62 7.81 10.69
CA ASN A 137 28.79 9.12 10.06
C ASN A 137 28.16 9.23 8.67
N ASN A 138 27.88 8.10 8.03
CA ASN A 138 27.27 8.04 6.70
C ASN A 138 25.75 7.82 6.77
N ILE A 139 25.16 7.72 7.97
CA ILE A 139 23.71 7.59 8.12
C ILE A 139 23.07 8.85 7.57
N HIS A 140 22.31 8.71 6.47
CA HIS A 140 21.57 9.80 5.86
C HIS A 140 20.19 9.90 6.48
N GLN A 141 19.48 8.78 6.55
CA GLN A 141 18.12 8.67 7.07
C GLN A 141 17.92 7.31 7.75
N TRP A 142 16.93 7.22 8.61
CA TRP A 142 16.48 5.94 9.14
C TRP A 142 14.96 5.97 9.39
N VAL A 143 14.38 4.78 9.47
CA VAL A 143 12.94 4.55 9.68
C VAL A 143 12.75 3.37 10.61
N TYR A 144 11.65 3.32 11.35
CA TYR A 144 11.34 2.12 12.12
C TYR A 144 11.05 0.94 11.18
N ALA A 145 11.61 -0.22 11.52
CA ALA A 145 11.56 -1.40 10.66
C ALA A 145 10.13 -1.91 10.46
N ASP A 146 9.30 -1.87 11.50
CA ASP A 146 7.88 -2.20 11.45
C ASP A 146 7.11 -1.30 10.47
N ASP A 147 7.27 0.02 10.57
CA ASP A 147 6.63 0.99 9.66
C ASP A 147 7.08 0.77 8.21
N PHE A 148 8.37 0.49 8.00
CA PHE A 148 8.93 0.23 6.68
C PHE A 148 8.41 -1.06 6.06
N TYR A 149 8.38 -2.17 6.81
CA TYR A 149 7.89 -3.46 6.30
C TYR A 149 6.37 -3.46 6.10
N ASN A 150 5.62 -2.79 6.97
CA ASN A 150 4.18 -2.57 6.80
C ASN A 150 3.88 -1.82 5.50
N LEU A 151 4.68 -0.78 5.19
CA LEU A 151 4.54 -0.04 3.94
C LEU A 151 4.82 -0.91 2.71
N LEU A 152 5.83 -1.78 2.78
CA LEU A 152 6.19 -2.68 1.67
C LEU A 152 5.19 -3.83 1.48
N LYS A 153 4.22 -4.00 2.39
CA LYS A 153 3.20 -5.07 2.36
C LYS A 153 3.82 -6.45 2.18
N PHE A 154 5.02 -6.68 2.70
CA PHE A 154 5.56 -8.03 2.76
C PHE A 154 4.62 -8.87 3.64
N ALA A 155 4.33 -10.09 3.21
CA ALA A 155 3.65 -11.04 4.10
C ALA A 155 4.48 -11.13 5.38
N GLU A 156 3.84 -10.99 6.54
CA GLU A 156 4.52 -11.10 7.84
C GLU A 156 5.44 -12.31 7.78
N PHE A 157 6.75 -12.06 7.90
CA PHE A 157 7.71 -13.16 8.00
C PHE A 157 7.23 -13.99 9.20
N PRO A 158 7.01 -15.30 9.04
CA PRO A 158 6.58 -16.12 10.16
C PRO A 158 7.61 -15.90 11.25
N GLN A 159 7.17 -15.28 12.35
CA GLN A 159 8.02 -15.06 13.52
C GLN A 159 8.71 -16.39 13.77
N ALA A 160 10.04 -16.38 13.87
CA ALA A 160 10.82 -17.57 14.14
C ALA A 160 10.29 -18.15 15.45
N LYS A 161 9.37 -19.12 15.35
CA LYS A 161 8.87 -19.84 16.49
C LYS A 161 10.09 -20.51 17.08
N THR A 162 10.49 -20.06 18.25
CA THR A 162 11.42 -20.74 19.15
C THR A 162 10.76 -22.03 19.64
N ASN A 163 10.49 -22.94 18.73
CA ASN A 163 10.21 -24.33 19.04
C ASN A 163 11.04 -25.14 18.06
N LYS A 164 12.09 -25.77 18.62
CA LYS A 164 12.68 -26.96 18.03
C LYS A 164 11.54 -27.96 17.92
N ASP A 165 10.93 -28.06 16.74
CA ASP A 165 10.31 -29.29 16.26
C ASP A 165 10.08 -29.16 14.74
N GLU A 166 10.79 -30.04 14.03
CA GLU A 166 10.55 -30.56 12.69
C GLU A 166 10.14 -29.57 11.59
N VAL A 167 11.15 -29.19 10.79
CA VAL A 167 10.95 -28.57 9.48
C VAL A 167 10.13 -29.53 8.59
N PRO A 168 8.97 -29.13 8.07
CA PRO A 168 8.22 -30.00 7.15
C PRO A 168 8.98 -30.07 5.81
N GLU A 169 9.38 -31.28 5.41
CA GLU A 169 10.11 -31.58 4.16
C GLU A 169 9.51 -30.96 2.88
N LYS A 170 8.24 -30.54 2.93
CA LYS A 170 7.53 -29.88 1.82
C LYS A 170 8.02 -28.46 1.53
N LEU A 171 8.55 -27.73 2.51
CA LEU A 171 9.08 -26.36 2.29
C LEU A 171 10.46 -26.37 1.64
N VAL A 172 11.30 -27.36 1.96
CA VAL A 172 12.62 -27.53 1.35
C VAL A 172 12.50 -27.87 -0.15
N LYS A 173 11.49 -28.66 -0.53
CA LYS A 173 11.23 -29.00 -1.94
C LYS A 173 10.79 -27.79 -2.79
N LEU A 174 10.04 -26.84 -2.21
CA LEU A 174 9.60 -25.63 -2.92
C LEU A 174 10.73 -24.60 -3.11
N LEU A 175 11.69 -24.54 -2.18
CA LEU A 175 12.89 -23.68 -2.31
C LEU A 175 13.89 -24.22 -3.35
N LEU A 176 14.07 -25.54 -3.43
CA LEU A 176 14.99 -26.17 -4.40
C LEU A 176 14.48 -26.11 -5.86
N LEU A 177 13.17 -26.03 -6.07
CA LEU A 177 12.61 -25.92 -7.43
C LEU A 177 12.86 -24.53 -8.05
N LYS A 178 12.86 -23.45 -7.26
CA LYS A 178 13.15 -22.10 -7.77
C LYS A 178 14.61 -21.93 -8.16
N THR A 179 15.55 -22.53 -7.43
CA THR A 179 16.99 -22.42 -7.75
C THR A 179 17.39 -23.18 -9.01
N LEU A 180 16.73 -24.31 -9.31
CA LEU A 180 16.99 -25.08 -10.54
C LEU A 180 16.42 -24.41 -11.81
N LEU A 181 15.28 -23.72 -11.71
CA LEU A 181 14.67 -22.99 -12.83
C LEU A 181 15.44 -21.69 -13.19
N SER A 182 16.11 -21.07 -12.22
CA SER A 182 16.97 -19.90 -12.47
C SER A 182 18.34 -20.26 -13.07
N ALA A 183 18.84 -21.48 -12.86
CA ALA A 183 20.12 -21.94 -13.40
C ALA A 183 20.03 -22.46 -14.85
N ALA A 184 18.83 -22.80 -15.35
CA ALA A 184 18.64 -23.35 -16.70
C ALA A 184 18.44 -22.28 -17.80
N THR A 185 18.41 -20.98 -17.45
CA THR A 185 18.16 -19.89 -18.43
C THR A 185 19.40 -19.05 -18.77
N SER A 186 20.60 -19.45 -18.32
CA SER A 186 21.85 -18.79 -18.69
C SER A 186 22.91 -19.78 -19.20
N SER A 187 22.75 -20.32 -20.41
CA SER A 187 23.89 -20.81 -21.19
C SER A 187 23.58 -20.86 -22.70
N SER A 188 23.63 -19.71 -23.36
CA SER A 188 24.04 -19.66 -24.76
C SER A 188 24.72 -18.32 -25.02
N ASP A 189 26.04 -18.27 -24.83
CA ASP A 189 26.89 -17.61 -25.82
C ASP A 189 28.35 -18.04 -25.69
N GLY A 190 28.96 -18.24 -26.85
CA GLY A 190 30.20 -18.99 -27.01
C GLY A 190 31.48 -18.24 -26.65
N SER A 191 32.50 -19.02 -26.32
CA SER A 191 33.88 -18.71 -26.73
C SER A 191 34.74 -19.97 -26.64
N HIS A 192 35.39 -20.27 -27.76
CA HIS A 192 36.47 -21.25 -27.87
C HIS A 192 37.66 -20.84 -27.02
N ILE A 193 38.20 -21.74 -26.20
CA ILE A 193 39.61 -21.69 -25.78
C ILE A 193 40.21 -23.09 -25.88
N LYS A 194 41.28 -23.19 -26.68
CA LYS A 194 42.15 -24.37 -26.85
C LYS A 194 43.12 -24.50 -25.67
N PHE A 195 43.40 -25.73 -25.28
CA PHE A 195 44.46 -26.08 -24.34
C PHE A 195 45.84 -26.04 -25.02
N HIS A 196 46.80 -25.43 -24.33
CA HIS A 196 48.23 -25.78 -24.36
C HIS A 196 48.75 -25.75 -22.93
#